data_AF-A0A1Q8QVX6-F1
#
_entry.id   AF-A0A1Q8QVX6-F1
#
_cell.length_a   1.000
_cell.length_b   1.000
_cell.length_c   1.000
_cell.angle_alpha   90.00
_cell.angle_beta   90.00
_cell.angle_gamma   90.00
#
_symmetry.space_group_name_H-M   'P 1'
#
loop_
_entity.id
_entity.type
_entity.pdbx_description
1 polymer ?
#
loop_
_entity_poly.entity_id
_entity_poly.type
_entity_poly.pdbx_seq_one_letter_code
_entity_poly.pdbx_strand_id
1 'polypeptide(L)' 'MTTPPINVLIERINELARKQRSNGLEAWERDEQEALRQEYLTFIRGQVKDTLNKVIITENLPIQ' A
#
# COMPACT_ATOMS: atom_id res chain seq x y z
N MET A 1 3.04 -13.95 15.32
CA MET A 1 3.37 -12.55 15.02
C MET A 1 2.16 -11.92 14.36
N THR A 2 1.58 -10.87 14.95
CA THR A 2 0.36 -10.23 14.48
C THR A 2 0.71 -9.19 13.43
N THR A 3 0.24 -9.36 12.19
CA THR A 3 0.36 -8.33 11.15
C THR A 3 -0.41 -7.08 11.59
N PRO A 4 0.22 -5.89 11.65
CA PRO A 4 -0.47 -4.67 12.03
C PRO A 4 -1.52 -4.29 10.98
N PRO A 5 -2.60 -3.60 11.39
CA PRO A 5 -3.61 -3.13 10.45
C PRO A 5 -3.03 -2.04 9.53
N ILE A 6 -3.53 -1.96 8.30
CA ILE A 6 -2.94 -1.11 7.26
C ILE A 6 -2.90 0.38 7.60
N ASN A 7 -3.86 0.88 8.37
CA ASN A 7 -3.89 2.27 8.81
C ASN A 7 -2.65 2.62 9.64
N VAL A 8 -2.19 1.71 10.50
CA VAL A 8 -0.99 1.90 11.33
C VAL A 8 0.26 1.97 10.45
N LEU A 9 0.36 1.13 9.40
CA LEU A 9 1.45 1.20 8.43
C LEU A 9 1.47 2.56 7.72
N ILE A 10 0.31 3.03 7.24
CA ILE A 10 0.17 4.31 6.54
C ILE A 10 0.56 5.49 7.45
N GLU A 11 0.08 5.49 8.69
CA GLU A 11 0.41 6.51 9.69
C GLU A 11 1.93 6.61 9.89
N ARG A 12 2.58 5.46 10.10
CA ARG A 12 4.04 5.40 10.31
C ARG A 12 4.83 5.82 9.08
N ILE A 13 4.43 5.37 7.88
CA ILE A 13 5.05 5.81 6.61
C ILE A 13 4.95 7.32 6.46
N ASN A 14 3.81 7.92 6.81
CA ASN A 14 3.60 9.36 6.73
C ASN A 14 4.42 10.15 7.76
N GLU A 15 4.60 9.63 8.97
CA GLU A 15 5.51 10.20 9.97
C GLU A 15 6.95 10.25 9.44
N LEU A 16 7.46 9.11 8.94
CA LEU A 16 8.80 9.03 8.36
C LEU A 16 8.93 9.94 7.14
N ALA A 17 7.90 10.03 6.29
CA ALA A 17 7.90 10.93 5.14
C ALA A 17 7.86 12.42 5.52
N ARG A 18 7.25 12.78 6.66
CA ARG A 18 7.32 14.15 7.21
C ARG A 18 8.73 14.43 7.73
N LYS A 19 9.31 13.52 8.51
CA LYS A 19 10.67 13.66 9.05
C LYS A 19 11.72 13.76 7.94
N GLN A 20 11.61 12.93 6.90
CA GLN A 20 12.48 12.96 5.72
C GLN A 20 12.50 14.34 5.05
N ARG A 21 11.34 15.01 4.97
CA ARG A 21 11.21 16.34 4.36
C ARG A 21 11.75 17.47 5.23
N SER A 22 11.72 17.32 6.56
CA SER A 22 12.14 18.38 7.47
C SER A 22 13.61 18.27 7.86
N ASN A 23 14.01 17.13 8.43
CA ASN A 23 15.32 16.94 9.07
C ASN A 23 16.15 15.84 8.38
N GLY A 24 15.56 15.13 7.42
CA GLY A 24 16.14 13.91 6.87
C GLY A 24 15.86 12.68 7.74
N LEU A 25 16.21 11.50 7.22
CA LEU A 25 16.08 10.23 7.93
C LEU A 25 17.46 9.67 8.28
N GLU A 26 17.55 9.09 9.46
CA GLU A 26 18.68 8.24 9.83
C GLU A 26 18.63 6.92 9.03
N ALA A 27 19.76 6.20 8.96
CA ALA A 27 19.86 4.99 8.15
C ALA A 27 18.78 3.95 8.51
N TRP A 28 18.59 3.67 9.80
CA TRP A 28 17.59 2.71 10.27
C TRP A 28 16.15 3.15 9.96
N GLU A 29 15.88 4.46 9.93
CA GLU A 29 14.56 4.99 9.59
C GLU A 29 14.25 4.85 8.10
N ARG A 30 15.28 4.93 7.26
CA ARG A 30 15.15 4.65 5.82
C ARG A 30 14.84 3.18 5.59
N ASP A 31 15.53 2.30 6.32
CA ASP A 31 15.28 0.86 6.26
C ASP A 31 13.88 0.52 6.78
N GLU A 32 13.44 1.15 7.87
CA GLU A 32 12.06 1.04 8.39
C GLU A 32 11.06 1.52 7.33
N GLN A 33 11.27 2.70 6.75
CA GLN A 33 10.37 3.26 5.74
C GLN A 33 10.25 2.36 4.51
N GLU A 34 11.36 1.78 4.05
CA GLU A 34 11.37 0.87 2.91
C GLU A 34 10.64 -0.43 3.23
N ALA A 35 10.90 -1.04 4.39
CA ALA A 35 10.21 -2.25 4.83
C ALA A 35 8.68 -2.04 4.91
N LEU A 36 8.25 -0.92 5.51
CA LEU A 36 6.83 -0.58 5.61
C LEU A 36 6.19 -0.35 4.24
N ARG A 37 6.91 0.26 3.29
CA ARG A 37 6.41 0.44 1.91
C ARG A 37 6.24 -0.89 1.18
N GLN A 38 7.15 -1.84 1.37
CA GLN A 38 7.03 -3.17 0.76
C GLN A 38 5.82 -3.94 1.31
N GLU A 39 5.56 -3.82 2.62
CA GLU A 39 4.38 -4.41 3.26
C GLU A 39 3.08 -3.77 2.72
N TYR A 40 3.04 -2.43 2.64
CA TYR A 40 1.92 -1.71 2.06
C TYR A 40 1.66 -2.09 0.59
N LEU A 41 2.69 -2.17 -0.25
CA LEU A 41 2.56 -2.56 -1.65
C LEU A 41 2.02 -3.99 -1.80
N THR A 42 2.39 -4.90 -0.90
CA THR A 42 1.88 -6.28 -0.89
C THR A 42 0.37 -6.29 -0.63
N PHE A 43 -0.10 -5.49 0.33
CA PHE A 43 -1.53 -5.34 0.58
C PHE A 43 -2.27 -4.78 -0.64
N ILE A 44 -1.75 -3.69 -1.23
CA ILE A 44 -2.38 -3.05 -2.38
C ILE A 44 -2.44 -3.99 -3.59
N ARG A 45 -1.39 -4.79 -3.86
CA ARG A 45 -1.41 -5.79 -4.94
C ARG A 45 -2.52 -6.82 -4.75
N GLY A 46 -2.74 -7.28 -3.51
CA GLY A 46 -3.85 -8.17 -3.16
C GLY A 46 -5.20 -7.52 -3.46
N GLN A 47 -5.40 -6.30 -2.97
CA GLN A 47 -6.64 -5.55 -3.18
C GLN A 47 -6.93 -5.30 -4.68
N VAL A 48 -5.92 -4.97 -5.48
CA VAL A 48 -6.06 -4.78 -6.94
C VAL A 48 -6.46 -6.09 -7.62
N LYS A 49 -5.80 -7.21 -7.28
CA LYS A 49 -6.15 -8.52 -7.82
C LYS A 49 -7.60 -8.89 -7.49
N ASP A 50 -8.02 -8.68 -6.25
CA ASP A 50 -9.40 -8.96 -5.83
C ASP A 50 -10.42 -8.06 -6.54
N THR A 51 -10.06 -6.80 -6.79
CA THR A 51 -10.89 -5.88 -7.55
C THR A 51 -11.05 -6.36 -8.99
N LEU A 52 -9.96 -6.76 -9.65
CA LEU A 52 -9.99 -7.27 -11.02
C LEU A 52 -10.78 -8.57 -11.15
N ASN A 53 -10.68 -9.48 -10.18
CA ASN A 53 -11.47 -10.73 -10.17
C ASN A 53 -12.99 -10.49 -10.08
N LYS A 54 -13.40 -9.34 -9.53
CA LYS A 54 -14.82 -8.94 -9.43
C LYS A 54 -15.33 -8.19 -10.65
N VAL A 55 -14.43 -7.78 -11.57
CA VAL A 55 -14.84 -7.13 -12.81
C VAL A 55 -15.53 -8.16 -13.69
N ILE A 56 -16.85 -8.06 -13.79
CA ILE A 56 -17.63 -8.79 -14.79
C ILE A 56 -17.42 -8.06 -16.12
N ILE A 57 -16.78 -8.73 -17.08
CA ILE A 57 -16.75 -8.27 -18.46
C ILE A 57 -18.17 -8.47 -19.01
N THR A 58 -19.00 -7.44 -18.96
CA THR A 58 -20.25 -7.44 -19.70
C THR A 58 -19.89 -7.27 -21.17
N GLU A 59 -19.89 -8.37 -21.92
CA GLU A 59 -20.00 -8.29 -23.37
C GLU A 59 -21.30 -7.53 -23.67
N ASN A 60 -21.17 -6.30 -24.17
CA ASN A 60 -22.29 -5.58 -24.73
C ASN A 60 -22.68 -6.30 -26.03
N LEU A 61 -23.40 -7.40 -25.91
CA LEU A 61 -24.05 -8.05 -27.04
C LEU A 61 -24.98 -7.01 -27.66
N PRO A 62 -24.85 -6.72 -28.96
CA PRO A 62 -25.69 -5.72 -29.62
C PRO A 62 -27.16 -6.12 -29.40
N ILE A 63 -27.94 -5.17 -28.89
CA ILE A 63 -29.38 -5.29 -28.77
C ILE A 63 -29.91 -5.51 -30.19
N GLN A 64 -30.45 -6.71 -30.46
CA GLN A 64 -31.13 -7.06 -31.70
C GLN A 64 -32.52 -6.42 -31.73
#